data_AF-A0A522C995-F1
#
_entry.id   AF-A0A522C995-F1
#
_cell.length_a   1.000
_cell.length_b   1.000
_cell.length_c   1.000
_cell.angle_alpha   90.00
_cell.angle_beta   90.00
_cell.angle_gamma   90.00
#
_symmetry.space_group_name_H-M   'P 1'
#
loop_
_entity.id
_entity.type
_entity.pdbx_description
1 polymer ?
#
loop_
_entity_poly.entity_id
_entity_poly.type
_entity_poly.pdbx_seq_one_letter_code
_entity_poly.pdbx_strand_id
1 'polypeptide(L)'
;MKKIGSIPLRLILCSGPQRSNGFSLLEVMVSISILGIALVTLFQLFSISLRSVKKSEDYSMALIHARSLMDEAYALPKLTDSAESFDFEGGFKGIRTVSLKQSEEKIKIYEITVTISWPPSGKLELKGLKAYYETEE
;
A
#
# COMPACT_ATOMS: atom_id res chain seq x y z
N MET A 1 -44.55 72.45 -54.83
CA MET A 1 -43.95 72.20 -56.15
C MET A 1 -42.67 71.39 -55.99
N LYS A 2 -42.66 70.16 -56.54
CA LYS A 2 -41.54 69.47 -57.22
C LYS A 2 -40.16 69.35 -56.51
N LYS A 3 -39.83 68.15 -56.02
CA LYS A 3 -38.84 67.26 -56.67
C LYS A 3 -38.85 65.84 -56.09
N ILE A 4 -38.76 64.89 -57.00
CA ILE A 4 -38.59 63.43 -56.85
C ILE A 4 -37.09 63.11 -56.75
N GLY A 5 -36.75 62.02 -56.06
CA GLY A 5 -35.46 61.30 -56.14
C GLY A 5 -34.73 61.24 -54.79
N SER A 6 -34.19 60.12 -54.30
CA SER A 6 -33.93 58.81 -54.86
C SER A 6 -33.63 57.85 -53.71
N ILE A 7 -34.05 56.58 -53.80
CA ILE A 7 -33.53 55.49 -52.95
C ILE A 7 -32.22 55.00 -53.60
N PRO A 8 -31.18 54.64 -52.83
CA PRO A 8 -30.88 53.21 -52.76
C PRO A 8 -30.48 52.71 -51.36
N LEU A 9 -31.07 51.55 -51.05
CA LEU A 9 -30.44 50.40 -50.40
C LEU A 9 -28.89 50.41 -50.44
N ARG A 10 -28.24 50.31 -49.27
CA ARG A 10 -27.04 49.46 -49.14
C ARG A 10 -26.85 48.94 -47.71
N LEU A 11 -27.32 47.73 -47.54
CA LEU A 11 -26.91 46.74 -46.56
C LEU A 11 -25.39 46.53 -46.65
N ILE A 12 -24.64 46.76 -45.58
CA ILE A 12 -23.38 46.05 -45.30
C ILE A 12 -23.29 45.89 -43.77
N LEU A 13 -23.85 44.78 -43.27
CA LEU A 13 -23.29 44.12 -42.11
C LEU A 13 -21.80 43.92 -42.41
N CYS A 14 -20.94 44.72 -41.80
CA CYS A 14 -19.53 44.38 -41.71
C CYS A 14 -19.42 43.18 -40.76
N SER A 15 -19.75 41.99 -41.27
CA SER A 15 -19.14 40.76 -40.77
C SER A 15 -17.65 40.92 -41.04
N GLY A 16 -16.93 41.44 -40.04
CA GLY A 16 -15.47 41.36 -40.04
C GLY A 16 -15.07 39.90 -40.26
N PRO A 17 -13.95 39.64 -40.95
CA PRO A 17 -13.54 38.28 -41.24
C PRO A 17 -13.47 37.51 -39.92
N GLN A 18 -14.37 36.54 -39.77
CA GLN A 18 -14.38 35.65 -38.63
C GLN A 18 -13.10 34.82 -38.79
N ARG A 19 -12.02 35.25 -38.12
CA ARG A 19 -10.74 34.55 -38.15
C ARG A 19 -11.01 33.17 -37.56
N SER A 20 -11.05 32.16 -38.42
CA SER A 20 -10.95 30.77 -38.00
C SER A 20 -9.57 30.58 -37.38
N ASN A 21 -9.49 30.77 -36.07
CA ASN A 21 -8.29 30.53 -35.28
C ASN A 21 -8.09 29.01 -35.21
N GLY A 22 -7.36 28.45 -36.18
CA GLY A 22 -6.88 27.08 -36.11
C GLY A 22 -5.80 26.93 -35.04
N PHE A 23 -5.65 25.71 -34.52
CA PHE A 23 -4.56 25.38 -33.60
C PHE A 23 -3.20 25.60 -34.27
N SER A 24 -2.26 26.22 -33.55
CA SER A 24 -0.90 26.34 -34.04
C SER A 24 -0.22 24.96 -34.06
N LEU A 25 0.66 24.72 -35.03
CA LEU A 25 1.47 23.48 -35.06
C LEU A 25 2.25 23.30 -33.75
N LEU A 26 2.73 24.41 -33.18
CA LEU A 26 3.41 24.42 -31.87
C LEU A 26 2.48 23.95 -30.75
N GLU A 27 1.21 24.35 -30.78
CA GLU A 27 0.23 24.02 -29.76
C GLU A 27 -0.07 22.51 -29.73
N VAL A 28 -0.20 21.89 -30.91
CA VAL A 28 -0.36 20.44 -31.04
C VAL A 28 0.89 19.71 -30.54
N MET A 29 2.09 20.20 -30.90
CA MET A 29 3.35 19.61 -30.43
C MET A 29 3.49 19.69 -28.91
N VAL A 30 3.17 20.85 -28.31
CA VAL A 30 3.21 21.04 -26.86
C VAL A 30 2.16 20.17 -26.17
N SER A 31 0.96 20.08 -26.72
CA SER A 31 -0.12 19.24 -26.17
C SER A 31 0.28 17.77 -26.13
N ILE A 32 0.84 17.25 -27.23
CA ILE A 32 1.33 15.86 -27.29
C ILE A 32 2.50 15.67 -26.33
N SER A 33 3.37 16.67 -26.19
CA SER A 33 4.50 16.62 -25.25
C SER A 33 4.03 16.52 -23.80
N ILE A 34 3.06 17.35 -23.39
CA ILE A 34 2.47 17.32 -22.06
C ILE A 34 1.73 15.99 -21.83
N LEU A 35 0.99 15.52 -22.84
CA LEU A 35 0.30 14.22 -22.78
C LEU A 35 1.29 13.07 -22.56
N GLY A 36 2.41 13.07 -23.27
CA GLY A 36 3.45 12.07 -23.11
C GLY A 36 4.01 12.03 -21.69
N ILE A 37 4.32 13.20 -21.11
CA ILE A 37 4.80 13.31 -19.73
C ILE A 37 3.74 12.80 -18.74
N ALA A 38 2.47 13.19 -18.92
CA ALA A 38 1.36 12.77 -18.06
C ALA A 38 1.12 11.26 -18.08
N LEU A 39 1.25 10.61 -19.24
CA LEU A 39 1.11 9.15 -19.34
C LEU A 39 2.25 8.42 -18.63
N VAL A 40 3.49 8.90 -18.76
CA VAL A 40 4.64 8.31 -18.07
C VAL A 40 4.48 8.41 -16.56
N THR A 41 4.07 9.57 -16.04
CA THR A 41 3.84 9.73 -14.59
C THR A 41 2.69 8.86 -14.10
N LEU A 42 1.61 8.71 -14.88
CA LEU A 42 0.49 7.84 -14.55
C LEU A 42 0.93 6.37 -14.41
N PHE A 43 1.72 5.85 -15.35
CA PHE A 43 2.22 4.48 -15.26
C PHE A 43 3.20 4.27 -14.11
N GLN A 44 4.02 5.27 -13.79
CA GLN A 44 4.89 5.25 -12.62
C GLN A 44 4.07 5.16 -11.32
N LEU A 45 3.01 5.98 -11.20
CA LEU A 45 2.10 5.94 -10.05
C LEU A 45 1.43 4.57 -9.90
N PHE A 46 0.88 4.00 -10.98
CA PHE A 46 0.31 2.66 -10.93
C PHE A 46 1.31 1.60 -10.47
N SER A 47 2.53 1.66 -10.98
CA SER A 47 3.59 0.72 -10.58
C SER A 47 3.93 0.84 -9.09
N ILE A 48 3.95 2.06 -8.55
CA ILE A 48 4.18 2.31 -7.12
C ILE A 48 3.00 1.79 -6.30
N SER A 49 1.76 2.06 -6.71
CA SER A 49 0.55 1.59 -6.04
C SER A 49 0.51 0.06 -5.95
N LEU A 50 0.78 -0.65 -7.05
CA LEU A 50 0.80 -2.12 -7.05
C LEU A 50 1.86 -2.69 -6.10
N ARG A 51 3.06 -2.08 -6.06
CA ARG A 51 4.11 -2.48 -5.11
C ARG A 51 3.69 -2.22 -3.65
N SER A 52 2.98 -1.13 -3.41
CA SER A 52 2.47 -0.80 -2.07
C SER A 52 1.41 -1.79 -1.61
N VAL A 53 0.48 -2.18 -2.50
CA VAL A 53 -0.54 -3.19 -2.21
C VAL A 53 0.11 -4.53 -1.88
N LYS A 54 1.06 -4.99 -2.71
CA LYS A 54 1.80 -6.24 -2.46
C LYS A 54 2.51 -6.22 -1.10
N LYS A 55 3.17 -5.11 -0.77
CA LYS A 55 3.83 -4.97 0.53
C LYS A 55 2.84 -5.10 1.68
N SER A 56 1.67 -4.46 1.58
CA SER A 56 0.61 -4.56 2.60
C SER A 56 0.07 -5.97 2.75
N GLU A 57 -0.09 -6.69 1.64
CA GLU A 57 -0.50 -8.09 1.62
C GLU A 57 0.54 -8.97 2.32
N ASP A 58 1.83 -8.83 2.00
CA ASP A 58 2.91 -9.60 2.62
C ASP A 58 2.95 -9.40 4.15
N TYR A 59 2.75 -8.16 4.64
CA TYR A 59 2.64 -7.88 6.08
C TYR A 59 1.40 -8.54 6.72
N SER A 60 0.27 -8.56 6.01
CA SER A 60 -0.95 -9.18 6.51
C SER A 60 -0.78 -10.69 6.63
N MET A 61 -0.16 -11.33 5.64
CA MET A 61 0.18 -12.75 5.68
C MET A 61 1.17 -13.06 6.80
N ALA A 62 2.24 -12.26 6.95
CA ALA A 62 3.18 -12.41 8.04
C ALA A 62 2.51 -12.31 9.42
N LEU A 63 1.55 -11.38 9.59
CA LEU A 63 0.79 -11.23 10.82
C LEU A 63 -0.06 -12.46 11.12
N ILE A 64 -0.73 -13.03 10.10
CA ILE A 64 -1.53 -14.25 10.24
C ILE A 64 -0.66 -15.42 10.68
N HIS A 65 0.50 -15.63 10.03
CA HIS A 65 1.44 -16.69 10.44
C HIS A 65 1.99 -16.47 11.84
N ALA A 66 2.37 -15.23 12.18
CA ALA A 66 2.87 -14.89 13.51
C ALA A 66 1.80 -15.15 14.59
N ARG A 67 0.56 -14.75 14.33
CA ARG A 67 -0.59 -14.97 15.20
C ARG A 67 -0.84 -16.46 15.41
N SER A 68 -0.84 -17.25 14.34
CA SER A 68 -1.04 -18.69 14.41
C SER A 68 0.02 -19.37 15.29
N LEU A 69 1.30 -19.04 15.10
CA LEU A 69 2.39 -19.60 15.93
C LEU A 69 2.31 -19.16 17.39
N MET A 70 1.87 -17.93 17.62
CA MET A 70 1.67 -17.39 18.95
C MET A 70 0.50 -18.08 19.66
N ASP A 71 -0.64 -18.25 18.97
CA ASP A 71 -1.82 -18.92 19.51
C ASP A 71 -1.52 -20.41 19.82
N GLU A 72 -0.74 -21.11 18.98
CA GLU A 72 -0.22 -22.44 19.31
C GLU A 72 0.62 -22.45 20.58
N ALA A 73 1.51 -21.47 20.75
CA ALA A 73 2.34 -21.37 21.95
C ALA A 73 1.49 -21.13 23.21
N TYR A 74 0.45 -20.31 23.08
CA TYR A 74 -0.50 -20.07 24.16
C TYR A 74 -1.34 -21.30 24.51
N ALA A 75 -1.64 -22.18 23.53
CA ALA A 75 -2.39 -23.41 23.74
C ALA A 75 -1.57 -24.52 24.45
N LEU A 76 -0.23 -24.43 24.47
CA LEU A 76 0.59 -25.45 25.14
C LEU A 76 0.32 -25.47 26.66
N PRO A 77 0.06 -26.66 27.25
CA PRO A 77 -0.27 -26.77 28.67
C PRO A 77 0.93 -26.42 29.57
N LYS A 78 2.16 -26.74 29.13
CA LYS A 78 3.40 -26.36 29.82
C LYS A 78 4.33 -25.68 28.83
N LEU A 79 4.87 -24.53 29.24
CA LEU A 79 5.91 -23.85 28.48
C LEU A 79 7.28 -24.30 28.98
N THR A 80 8.16 -24.60 28.04
CA THR A 80 9.58 -24.89 28.27
C THR A 80 10.37 -23.97 27.37
N ASP A 81 11.59 -23.60 27.78
CA ASP A 81 12.48 -22.84 26.93
C ASP A 81 12.77 -23.63 25.64
N SER A 82 12.33 -23.09 24.51
CA SER A 82 12.50 -23.72 23.20
C SER A 82 12.67 -22.66 22.12
N ALA A 83 13.39 -23.03 21.07
CA ALA A 83 13.46 -22.27 19.83
C ALA A 83 13.13 -23.21 18.67
N GLU A 84 12.10 -22.86 17.91
CA GLU A 84 11.56 -23.67 16.83
C GLU A 84 11.45 -22.83 15.56
N SER A 85 11.89 -23.40 14.42
CA SER A 85 11.81 -22.78 13.11
C SER A 85 10.74 -23.44 12.26
N PHE A 86 9.99 -22.62 11.53
CA PHE A 86 8.88 -23.02 10.67
C PHE A 86 9.06 -22.41 9.29
N ASP A 87 8.82 -23.20 8.24
CA ASP A 87 8.75 -22.72 6.87
C ASP A 87 7.29 -22.70 6.43
N PHE A 88 6.87 -21.60 5.80
CA PHE A 88 5.54 -21.40 5.27
C PHE A 88 5.58 -21.21 3.75
N GLU A 89 4.44 -21.34 3.11
CA GLU A 89 4.30 -21.07 1.68
C GLU A 89 4.69 -19.63 1.34
N GLY A 90 5.14 -19.40 0.11
CA GLY A 90 5.55 -18.05 -0.34
C GLY A 90 6.92 -17.59 0.18
N GLY A 91 7.70 -18.47 0.81
CA GLY A 91 9.05 -18.17 1.29
C GLY A 91 9.09 -17.46 2.65
N PHE A 92 7.98 -17.45 3.38
CA PHE A 92 7.92 -16.95 4.74
C PHE A 92 8.59 -17.95 5.69
N LYS A 93 9.43 -17.44 6.59
CA LYS A 93 10.11 -18.22 7.63
C LYS A 93 9.76 -17.69 8.99
N GLY A 94 9.24 -18.54 9.87
CA GLY A 94 8.92 -18.22 11.24
C GLY A 94 9.92 -18.82 12.22
N ILE A 95 10.22 -18.08 13.28
CA ILE A 95 10.99 -18.55 14.43
C ILE A 95 10.18 -18.22 15.68
N ARG A 96 9.85 -19.24 16.47
CA ARG A 96 9.26 -19.08 17.79
C ARG A 96 10.35 -19.32 18.83
N THR A 97 10.46 -18.42 19.79
CA THR A 97 11.36 -18.56 20.95
C THR A 97 10.57 -18.34 22.22
N VAL A 98 10.64 -19.30 23.14
CA VAL A 98 10.07 -19.21 24.48
C VAL A 98 11.24 -19.10 25.45
N SER A 99 11.23 -18.07 26.30
CA SER A 99 12.24 -17.87 27.33
C SER A 99 11.60 -17.52 28.67
N LEU A 100 12.07 -18.13 29.75
CA LEU A 100 11.69 -17.76 31.12
C LEU A 100 12.25 -16.37 31.46
N LYS A 101 11.37 -15.41 31.73
CA LYS A 101 11.73 -14.03 32.06
C LYS A 101 11.82 -13.79 33.56
N GLN A 102 10.91 -14.40 34.32
CA GLN A 102 10.85 -14.26 35.77
C GLN A 102 10.35 -15.56 36.40
N SER A 103 10.99 -15.96 37.50
CA SER A 103 10.61 -17.13 38.29
C SER A 103 10.53 -16.72 39.75
N GLU A 104 9.31 -16.63 40.27
CA GLU A 104 9.03 -16.50 41.70
C GLU A 104 8.50 -17.85 42.22
N GLU A 105 8.53 -18.06 43.54
CA GLU A 105 8.29 -19.38 44.18
C GLU A 105 7.00 -20.10 43.72
N LYS A 106 5.97 -19.37 43.26
CA LYS A 106 4.71 -19.96 42.76
C LYS A 106 4.32 -19.52 41.35
N ILE A 107 5.07 -18.61 40.72
CA ILE A 107 4.72 -17.99 39.43
C ILE A 107 5.94 -17.97 38.51
N LYS A 108 5.82 -18.62 37.35
CA LYS A 108 6.81 -18.56 36.26
C LYS A 108 6.24 -17.74 35.11
N ILE A 109 6.93 -16.67 34.72
CA ILE A 109 6.54 -15.83 33.58
C ILE A 109 7.46 -16.14 32.41
N TYR A 110 6.88 -16.62 31.32
CA TYR A 110 7.55 -16.87 30.06
C TYR A 110 7.27 -15.74 29.07
N GLU A 111 8.29 -15.33 28.33
CA GLU A 111 8.19 -14.46 27.16
C GLU A 111 8.22 -15.32 25.89
N ILE A 112 7.17 -15.19 25.09
CA ILE A 112 7.04 -15.86 23.80
C ILE A 112 7.32 -14.81 22.74
N THR A 113 8.41 -14.99 22.00
CA THR A 113 8.77 -14.15 20.85
C THR A 113 8.56 -14.93 19.57
N VAL A 114 7.76 -14.40 18.65
CA VAL A 114 7.54 -14.95 17.31
C VAL A 114 8.08 -13.97 16.29
N THR A 115 9.03 -14.40 15.47
CA THR A 115 9.62 -13.62 14.39
C THR A 115 9.28 -14.27 13.06
N ILE A 116 8.62 -13.53 12.17
CA ILE A 116 8.38 -13.93 10.78
C ILE A 116 9.27 -13.10 9.86
N SER A 117 9.92 -13.73 8.89
CA SER A 117 10.75 -13.10 7.88
C SER A 117 10.37 -13.57 6.47
N TRP A 118 10.46 -12.69 5.48
CA TRP A 118 10.12 -13.02 4.10
C TRP A 118 10.96 -12.20 3.09
N PRO A 119 11.20 -12.72 1.88
CA PRO A 119 11.86 -11.97 0.81
C PRO A 119 11.04 -10.74 0.39
N PRO A 120 11.66 -9.64 -0.06
CA PRO A 120 13.11 -9.44 -0.22
C PRO A 120 13.87 -9.09 1.08
N SER A 121 13.21 -8.50 2.07
CA SER A 121 13.82 -8.13 3.36
C SER A 121 12.78 -7.78 4.43
N GLY A 122 11.59 -8.38 4.34
CA GLY A 122 10.52 -8.18 5.31
C GLY A 122 10.79 -8.93 6.61
N LYS A 123 10.51 -8.27 7.75
CA LYS A 123 10.55 -8.89 9.08
C LYS A 123 9.39 -8.34 9.92
N LEU A 124 8.74 -9.21 10.67
CA LEU A 124 7.72 -8.90 11.66
C LEU A 124 8.05 -9.65 12.94
N GLU A 125 7.90 -9.00 14.09
CA GLU A 125 8.14 -9.58 15.40
C GLU A 125 6.93 -9.32 16.30
N LEU A 126 6.41 -10.38 16.92
CA LEU A 126 5.38 -10.32 17.93
C LEU A 126 5.94 -10.87 19.24
N LYS A 127 5.65 -10.17 20.33
CA LYS A 127 6.01 -10.61 21.69
C LYS A 127 4.75 -10.80 22.52
N GLY A 128 4.73 -11.87 23.29
CA GLY A 128 3.68 -12.19 24.24
C GLY A 128 4.28 -12.61 25.58
N LEU A 129 3.52 -12.43 26.66
CA LEU A 129 3.85 -12.97 27.97
C LEU A 129 2.82 -14.02 28.35
N LYS A 130 3.25 -15.09 29.01
CA LYS A 130 2.38 -16.10 29.62
C LYS A 130 2.90 -16.41 31.01
N ALA A 131 2.03 -16.23 32.01
CA ALA A 131 2.30 -16.63 33.39
C ALA A 131 1.78 -18.04 33.63
N TYR A 132 2.55 -18.84 34.36
CA TYR A 132 2.19 -20.18 34.81
C TYR A 132 2.22 -20.20 36.33
N TYR A 133 1.11 -20.63 36.94
CA TYR A 133 1.00 -20.84 38.38
C TYR A 133 1.31 -22.30 38.67
N GLU A 134 2.26 -22.57 39.54
CA GLU A 134 2.50 -23.92 40.03
C GLU A 134 1.47 -24.17 41.15
N THR A 135 0.34 -24.79 40.82
CA THR A 135 -0.61 -25.28 41.83
C THR A 135 0.04 -26.44 42.56
N GLU A 136 0.34 -26.24 43.84
CA GLU A 136 0.68 -27.32 44.77
C GLU A 136 -0.49 -28.30 44.80
N GLU A 137 -0.21 -29.55 44.38
CA GLU A 137 -1.10 -30.70 44.50
C GLU A 137 -1.07 -31.26 45.94
#